data_AF-Q2T6G3-F1
#
_entry.id   AF-Q2T6G3-F1
#
_cell.length_a   1.000
_cell.length_b   1.000
_cell.length_c   1.000
_cell.angle_alpha   90.00
_cell.angle_beta   90.00
_cell.angle_gamma   90.00
#
_symmetry.space_group_name_H-M   'P 1'
#
loop_
_entity.id
_entity.type
_entity.pdbx_description
1 polymer ?
#
loop_
_entity_poly.entity_id
_entity_poly.type
_entity_poly.pdbx_seq_one_letter_code
_entity_poly.pdbx_strand_id
1 'polypeptide(L)'
;MNEQNEPTIDESNQIEELLDEWYDWQSGYTPNLGHGRVAATCRGFAEDDRTETAEERAEKADRKAAKRRAELVDVCVDALAWQERAAIQQHMKAKRVSEMNRECGARVWLNPRRSALLDAHATYQQAKRSILGPLKRRGLLKCPELL
;
A
#
# COMPACT_ATOMS: atom_id res chain seq x y z
N MET A 1 -11.01 24.00 12.61
CA MET A 1 -11.05 23.04 13.73
C MET A 1 -10.96 21.67 13.11
N ASN A 2 -9.81 20.99 13.21
CA ASN A 2 -9.70 19.61 12.74
C ASN A 2 -10.29 18.71 13.84
N GLU A 3 -11.53 18.28 13.68
CA GLU A 3 -12.04 17.13 14.43
C GLU A 3 -11.11 15.95 14.13
N GLN A 4 -10.25 15.61 15.08
CA GLN A 4 -9.48 14.38 15.03
C GLN A 4 -10.45 13.23 15.30
N ASN A 5 -11.14 12.80 14.24
CA ASN A 5 -12.04 11.67 14.31
C ASN A 5 -11.19 10.40 14.45
N GLU A 6 -11.31 9.71 15.59
CA GLU A 6 -10.62 8.46 15.84
C GLU A 6 -11.24 7.37 14.95
N PRO A 7 -10.43 6.62 14.17
CA PRO A 7 -10.98 5.56 13.32
C PRO A 7 -11.66 4.49 14.17
N THR A 8 -12.80 4.00 13.71
CA THR A 8 -13.41 2.81 14.31
C THR A 8 -12.50 1.58 14.13
N ILE A 9 -12.74 0.49 14.87
CA ILE A 9 -11.95 -0.74 14.70
C ILE A 9 -12.03 -1.25 13.26
N ASP A 10 -13.22 -1.19 12.66
CA ASP A 10 -13.44 -1.59 11.27
C ASP A 10 -12.69 -0.68 10.29
N GLU A 11 -12.80 0.64 10.45
CA GLU A 11 -12.06 1.60 9.62
C GLU A 11 -10.55 1.44 9.76
N SER A 12 -10.07 1.18 10.99
CA SER A 12 -8.65 0.89 11.20
C SER A 12 -8.23 -0.36 10.45
N ASN A 13 -9.01 -1.45 10.49
CA ASN A 13 -8.68 -2.68 9.76
C ASN A 13 -8.67 -2.45 8.25
N GLN A 14 -9.65 -1.73 7.71
CA GLN A 14 -9.69 -1.37 6.30
C GLN A 14 -8.48 -0.51 5.87
N ILE A 15 -8.05 0.41 6.74
CA ILE A 15 -6.82 1.20 6.50
C ILE A 15 -5.59 0.28 6.46
N GLU A 16 -5.46 -0.67 7.39
CA GLU A 16 -4.35 -1.63 7.39
C GLU A 16 -4.34 -2.46 6.09
N GLU A 17 -5.49 -2.96 5.63
CA GLU A 17 -5.63 -3.70 4.36
C GLU A 17 -5.20 -2.87 3.15
N LEU A 18 -5.63 -1.60 3.09
CA LEU A 18 -5.23 -0.68 2.02
C LEU A 18 -3.74 -0.37 2.04
N LEU A 19 -3.14 -0.25 3.23
CA LEU A 19 -1.72 0.01 3.38
C LEU A 19 -0.88 -1.24 3.05
N ASP A 20 -1.38 -2.45 3.32
CA ASP A 20 -0.75 -3.69 2.87
C ASP A 20 -0.72 -3.76 1.33
N GLU A 21 -1.87 -3.56 0.67
CA GLU A 21 -1.97 -3.56 -0.79
C GLU A 21 -1.04 -2.51 -1.43
N TRP A 22 -1.02 -1.31 -0.85
CA TRP A 22 -0.13 -0.23 -1.29
C TRP A 22 1.35 -0.55 -1.07
N TYR A 23 1.73 -1.11 0.08
CA TYR A 23 3.12 -1.43 0.39
C TYR A 23 3.65 -2.54 -0.52
N ASP A 24 2.83 -3.55 -0.81
CA ASP A 24 3.17 -4.60 -1.76
C ASP A 24 3.36 -4.04 -3.17
N TRP A 25 2.43 -3.19 -3.62
CA TRP A 25 2.54 -2.47 -4.90
C TRP A 25 3.82 -1.63 -4.99
N GLN A 26 4.16 -0.86 -3.95
CA GLN A 26 5.40 -0.08 -3.90
C GLN A 26 6.63 -0.97 -3.91
N SER A 27 6.62 -2.09 -3.19
CA SER A 27 7.75 -3.02 -3.14
C SER A 27 8.01 -3.73 -4.47
N GLY A 28 6.98 -3.84 -5.32
CA GLY A 28 7.08 -4.34 -6.70
C GLY A 28 7.58 -3.30 -7.70
N TYR A 29 7.73 -2.02 -7.31
CA TYR A 29 8.23 -0.98 -8.21
C TYR A 29 9.66 -1.28 -8.63
N THR A 30 9.83 -1.61 -9.91
CA THR A 30 11.12 -1.80 -10.55
C THR A 30 11.36 -0.63 -11.49
N PRO A 31 12.23 0.34 -11.16
CA PRO A 31 12.51 1.45 -12.05
C PRO A 31 13.10 0.92 -13.37
N ASN A 32 12.60 1.41 -14.50
CA ASN A 32 13.17 1.11 -15.81
C ASN A 32 14.50 1.88 -15.96
N LEU A 33 15.60 1.27 -15.51
CA LEU A 33 16.94 1.86 -15.50
C LEU A 33 17.64 1.87 -16.88
N GLY A 34 16.94 1.51 -17.96
CA GLY A 34 17.53 1.37 -19.29
C GLY A 34 16.63 1.84 -20.42
N HIS A 35 17.23 2.10 -21.59
CA HIS A 35 16.48 2.27 -22.82
C HIS A 35 15.94 0.90 -23.24
N GLY A 36 14.62 0.78 -23.37
CA GLY A 36 14.00 -0.45 -23.85
C GLY A 36 14.58 -0.84 -25.21
N ARG A 37 14.96 -2.12 -25.39
CA ARG A 37 15.52 -2.67 -26.64
C ARG A 37 14.56 -2.59 -27.84
N VAL A 38 13.36 -2.07 -27.64
CA VAL A 38 12.26 -2.03 -28.60
C VAL A 38 12.09 -0.61 -29.11
N ALA A 39 11.97 -0.45 -30.44
CA ALA A 39 11.66 0.81 -31.08
C ALA A 39 10.38 1.43 -30.48
N ALA A 40 10.30 2.77 -30.41
CA ALA A 40 9.17 3.47 -29.80
C ALA A 40 7.80 3.06 -30.39
N THR A 41 7.77 2.72 -31.68
CA THR A 41 6.58 2.29 -32.43
C THR A 41 6.11 0.86 -32.12
N CYS A 42 6.98 0.02 -31.54
CA CYS A 42 6.67 -1.38 -31.25
C CYS A 42 6.51 -1.64 -29.74
N ARG A 43 6.54 -0.57 -28.93
CA ARG A 43 6.48 -0.66 -27.46
C ARG A 43 5.05 -0.98 -27.02
N GLY A 44 4.85 -2.09 -26.30
CA GLY A 44 3.54 -2.54 -25.85
C GLY A 44 2.77 -3.43 -26.83
N PHE A 45 3.36 -3.79 -27.97
CA PHE A 45 2.82 -4.83 -28.83
C PHE A 45 3.09 -6.21 -28.21
N ALA A 46 2.02 -6.93 -27.87
CA ALA A 46 2.07 -8.33 -27.49
C ALA A 46 1.14 -9.11 -28.44
N GLU A 47 1.66 -10.14 -29.09
CA GLU A 47 0.87 -10.99 -29.99
C GLU A 47 -0.26 -11.74 -29.23
N ASP A 48 -0.04 -11.96 -27.93
CA ASP A 48 -0.91 -12.67 -26.99
C ASP A 48 -2.26 -11.97 -26.71
N ASP A 49 -2.40 -10.69 -27.04
CA ASP A 49 -3.64 -9.92 -26.79
C ASP A 49 -4.84 -10.46 -27.64
N ARG A 50 -4.56 -11.33 -28.63
CA ARG A 50 -5.57 -12.01 -29.47
C ARG A 50 -6.08 -13.33 -28.89
N THR A 51 -5.36 -13.92 -27.94
CA THR A 51 -5.65 -15.23 -27.33
C THR A 51 -6.09 -15.15 -25.88
N GLU A 52 -6.14 -13.93 -25.29
CA GLU A 52 -6.58 -13.72 -23.91
C GLU A 52 -7.98 -14.30 -23.66
N THR A 53 -8.03 -15.29 -22.79
CA THR A 53 -9.25 -15.90 -22.26
C THR A 53 -10.05 -14.88 -21.42
N ALA A 54 -11.31 -15.20 -21.15
CA ALA A 54 -12.13 -14.36 -20.27
C ALA A 54 -11.55 -14.25 -18.85
N GLU A 55 -10.90 -15.31 -18.37
CA GLU A 55 -10.25 -15.36 -17.06
C GLU A 55 -9.02 -14.45 -16.99
N GLU A 56 -8.13 -14.53 -17.98
CA GLU A 56 -6.95 -13.66 -18.06
C GLU A 56 -7.33 -12.18 -18.18
N ARG A 57 -8.42 -11.88 -18.90
CA ARG A 57 -8.96 -10.51 -19.00
C ARG A 57 -9.49 -10.02 -17.65
N ALA A 58 -10.16 -10.88 -16.89
CA ALA A 58 -10.63 -10.54 -15.54
C ALA A 58 -9.46 -10.28 -14.60
N GLU A 59 -8.44 -11.15 -14.58
CA GLU A 59 -7.24 -10.96 -13.77
C GLU A 59 -6.49 -9.67 -14.13
N LYS A 60 -6.38 -9.34 -15.42
CA LYS A 60 -5.79 -8.08 -15.90
C LYS A 60 -6.60 -6.87 -15.43
N ALA A 61 -7.93 -6.95 -15.43
CA ALA A 61 -8.80 -5.90 -14.90
C ALA A 61 -8.61 -5.72 -13.40
N ASP A 62 -8.55 -6.82 -12.64
CA ASP A 62 -8.35 -6.80 -11.18
C ASP A 62 -6.98 -6.22 -10.81
N ARG A 63 -5.91 -6.63 -11.49
CA ARG A 63 -4.57 -6.06 -11.31
C ARG A 63 -4.55 -4.55 -11.60
N LYS A 64 -5.27 -4.10 -12.63
CA LYS A 64 -5.39 -2.68 -12.97
C LYS A 64 -6.19 -1.91 -11.90
N ALA A 65 -7.24 -2.52 -11.35
CA ALA A 65 -8.02 -1.94 -10.26
C ALA A 65 -7.20 -1.81 -8.97
N ALA A 66 -6.47 -2.88 -8.60
CA ALA A 66 -5.54 -2.90 -7.46
C ALA A 66 -4.46 -1.83 -7.59
N LYS A 67 -3.81 -1.75 -8.76
CA LYS A 67 -2.84 -0.69 -9.07
C LYS A 67 -3.43 0.70 -8.87
N ARG A 68 -4.64 0.95 -9.40
CA ARG A 68 -5.29 2.26 -9.27
C ARG A 68 -5.64 2.60 -7.82
N ARG A 69 -6.06 1.61 -7.02
CA ARG A 69 -6.28 1.80 -5.58
C ARG A 69 -4.97 2.16 -4.87
N ALA A 70 -3.91 1.40 -5.11
CA ALA A 70 -2.60 1.67 -4.54
C ALA A 70 -2.09 3.08 -4.91
N GLU A 71 -2.24 3.52 -6.16
CA GLU A 71 -1.91 4.89 -6.58
C GLU A 71 -2.70 5.97 -5.81
N LEU A 72 -3.99 5.72 -5.52
CA LEU A 72 -4.80 6.65 -4.73
C LEU A 72 -4.38 6.68 -3.25
N VAL A 73 -3.99 5.53 -2.70
CA VAL A 73 -3.43 5.43 -1.35
C VAL A 73 -2.09 6.16 -1.27
N ASP A 74 -1.23 6.00 -2.28
CA ASP A 74 0.07 6.66 -2.40
C ASP A 74 -0.06 8.18 -2.30
N VAL A 75 -1.00 8.77 -3.05
CA VAL A 75 -1.30 10.21 -2.98
C VAL A 75 -1.78 10.63 -1.58
N CYS A 76 -2.50 9.76 -0.87
CA CYS A 76 -2.94 10.05 0.50
C CYS A 76 -1.78 10.00 1.49
N VAL A 77 -0.89 9.02 1.36
CA VAL A 77 0.33 8.90 2.17
C VAL A 77 1.25 10.09 1.91
N ASP A 78 1.44 10.49 0.66
CA ASP A 78 2.28 11.64 0.28
C ASP A 78 1.78 12.99 0.80
N ALA A 79 0.49 13.09 1.14
CA ALA A 79 -0.06 14.29 1.76
C ALA A 79 0.22 14.39 3.27
N LEU A 80 0.66 13.30 3.93
CA LEU A 80 0.91 13.28 5.37
C LEU A 80 2.19 14.02 5.76
N ALA A 81 2.40 14.29 7.05
CA ALA A 81 3.70 14.78 7.52
C ALA A 81 4.80 13.73 7.27
N TRP A 82 6.05 14.16 7.04
CA TRP A 82 7.13 13.22 6.70
C TRP A 82 7.37 12.18 7.81
N GLN A 83 7.16 12.56 9.08
CA GLN A 83 7.25 11.63 10.22
C GLN A 83 6.16 10.55 10.17
N GLU A 84 4.94 10.92 9.81
CA GLU A 84 3.80 9.99 9.69
C GLU A 84 4.03 9.01 8.53
N ARG A 85 4.54 9.50 7.39
CA ARG A 85 4.93 8.64 6.25
C ARG A 85 6.02 7.65 6.63
N ALA A 86 7.05 8.12 7.32
CA ALA A 86 8.13 7.27 7.80
C ALA A 86 7.61 6.20 8.78
N ALA A 87 6.68 6.57 9.66
CA ALA A 87 6.07 5.63 10.61
C ALA A 87 5.25 4.55 9.89
N ILE A 88 4.46 4.89 8.88
CA ILE A 88 3.73 3.91 8.04
C ILE A 88 4.72 2.96 7.38
N GLN A 89 5.73 3.48 6.67
CA GLN A 89 6.75 2.66 5.99
C GLN A 89 7.48 1.71 6.96
N GLN A 90 7.86 2.21 8.13
CA GLN A 90 8.51 1.40 9.16
C GLN A 90 7.58 0.31 9.71
N HIS A 91 6.30 0.63 9.93
CA HIS A 91 5.31 -0.32 10.39
C HIS A 91 5.12 -1.46 9.38
N MET A 92 4.85 -1.13 8.11
CA MET A 92 4.62 -2.11 7.05
C MET A 92 5.84 -3.01 6.84
N LYS A 93 7.04 -2.43 6.83
CA LYS A 93 8.29 -3.21 6.78
C LYS A 93 8.45 -4.13 7.98
N ALA A 94 8.15 -3.65 9.19
CA ALA A 94 8.26 -4.47 10.40
C ALA A 94 7.25 -5.63 10.41
N LYS A 95 6.03 -5.39 9.93
CA LYS A 95 4.98 -6.40 9.75
C LYS A 95 5.44 -7.51 8.80
N ARG A 96 5.85 -7.16 7.58
CA ARG A 96 6.36 -8.11 6.58
C ARG A 96 7.57 -8.92 7.07
N VAL A 97 8.51 -8.27 7.76
CA VAL A 97 9.65 -8.96 8.39
C VAL A 97 9.22 -9.93 9.50
N SER A 98 8.20 -9.56 10.27
CA SER A 98 7.65 -10.43 11.32
C SER A 98 6.98 -11.67 10.72
N GLU A 99 6.24 -11.52 9.62
CA GLU A 99 5.62 -12.63 8.90
C GLU A 99 6.68 -13.56 8.30
N MET A 100 7.70 -13.02 7.63
CA MET A 100 8.80 -13.82 7.07
C MET A 100 9.58 -14.59 8.16
N ASN A 101 9.85 -13.98 9.31
CA ASN A 101 10.46 -14.68 10.45
C ASN A 101 9.55 -15.80 10.98
N ARG A 102 8.23 -15.58 11.02
CA ARG A 102 7.25 -16.57 11.46
C ARG A 102 7.22 -17.77 10.51
N GLU A 103 7.22 -17.53 9.20
CA GLU A 103 7.26 -18.57 8.17
C GLU A 103 8.56 -19.38 8.23
N CYS A 104 9.70 -18.72 8.45
CA CYS A 104 10.99 -19.39 8.63
C CYS A 104 11.14 -20.06 10.02
N GLY A 105 10.21 -19.85 10.95
CA GLY A 105 10.31 -20.34 12.33
C GLY A 105 11.50 -19.79 13.12
N ALA A 106 12.11 -18.69 12.67
CA ALA A 106 13.36 -18.15 13.19
C ALA A 106 13.38 -16.62 13.16
N ARG A 107 14.10 -15.99 14.09
CA ARG A 107 14.28 -14.53 14.15
C ARG A 107 15.54 -14.09 13.40
N VAL A 108 15.53 -14.31 12.09
CA VAL A 108 16.69 -14.03 11.21
C VAL A 108 16.80 -12.54 10.91
N TRP A 109 15.67 -11.88 10.63
CA TRP A 109 15.64 -10.48 10.27
C TRP A 109 15.17 -9.62 11.44
N LEU A 110 16.05 -8.78 11.97
CA LEU A 110 15.76 -7.86 13.07
C LEU A 110 16.38 -6.49 12.79
N ASN A 111 15.67 -5.42 13.17
CA ASN A 111 16.24 -4.08 13.21
C ASN A 111 16.74 -3.78 14.64
N PRO A 112 18.06 -3.84 14.91
CA PRO A 112 18.59 -3.57 16.25
C PRO A 112 18.43 -2.11 16.68
N ARG A 113 18.16 -1.19 15.75
CA ARG A 113 17.94 0.25 16.03
C ARG A 113 16.48 0.58 16.32
N ARG A 114 15.57 -0.40 16.32
CA ARG A 114 14.13 -0.17 16.54
C ARG A 114 13.83 0.44 17.91
N SER A 115 14.59 0.07 18.94
CA SER A 115 14.44 0.61 20.30
C SER A 115 14.82 2.09 20.44
N ALA A 116 15.56 2.65 19.48
CA ALA A 116 15.93 4.07 19.47
C ALA A 116 14.80 4.98 18.97
N LEU A 117 13.75 4.41 18.37
CA LEU A 117 12.57 5.13 17.88
C LEU A 117 11.46 5.04 18.94
N LEU A 118 11.70 5.67 20.09
CA LEU A 118 10.63 6.01 21.03
C LEU A 118 9.56 6.78 20.24
N ASP A 119 8.30 6.42 20.41
CA ASP A 119 7.11 6.99 19.74
C ASP A 119 6.73 6.48 18.34
N ALA A 120 7.46 5.53 17.74
CA ALA A 120 7.09 5.01 16.40
C ALA A 120 5.63 4.51 16.31
N HIS A 121 5.13 3.83 17.35
CA HIS A 121 3.74 3.37 17.40
C HIS A 121 2.75 4.53 17.57
N ALA A 122 3.06 5.52 18.40
CA ALA A 122 2.20 6.68 18.60
C ALA A 122 2.10 7.51 17.31
N THR A 123 3.23 7.73 16.62
CA THR A 123 3.26 8.39 15.30
C THR A 123 2.50 7.58 14.25
N TYR A 124 2.56 6.25 14.28
CA TYR A 124 1.76 5.40 13.38
C TYR A 124 0.26 5.55 13.63
N GLN A 125 -0.18 5.54 14.89
CA GLN A 125 -1.60 5.77 15.22
C GLN A 125 -2.05 7.17 14.79
N GLN A 126 -1.20 8.17 14.96
CA GLN A 126 -1.46 9.52 14.46
C GLN A 126 -1.58 9.54 12.93
N ALA A 127 -0.69 8.85 12.21
CA ALA A 127 -0.75 8.72 10.76
C ALA A 127 -2.08 8.10 10.30
N LYS A 128 -2.60 7.09 11.00
CA LYS A 128 -3.92 6.49 10.71
C LYS A 128 -5.07 7.48 10.88
N ARG A 129 -5.04 8.30 11.93
CA ARG A 129 -6.02 9.38 12.11
C ARG A 129 -5.93 10.43 10.99
N SER A 130 -4.71 10.82 10.62
CA SER A 130 -4.46 11.82 9.59
C SER A 130 -4.86 11.36 8.19
N ILE A 131 -4.66 10.08 7.85
CA ILE A 131 -4.97 9.52 6.52
C ILE A 131 -6.45 9.17 6.33
N LEU A 132 -7.21 8.96 7.42
CA LEU A 132 -8.63 8.58 7.39
C LEU A 132 -9.48 9.53 6.54
N GLY A 133 -9.36 10.84 6.75
CA GLY A 133 -10.09 11.86 6.00
C GLY A 133 -9.83 11.83 4.49
N PRO A 134 -8.56 11.87 4.04
CA PRO A 134 -8.18 11.66 2.65
C PRO A 134 -8.76 10.38 2.03
N LEU A 135 -8.72 9.24 2.72
CA LEU A 135 -9.23 7.97 2.21
C LEU A 135 -10.75 7.97 2.05
N LYS A 136 -11.49 8.53 3.04
CA LYS A 136 -12.95 8.71 2.95
C LYS A 136 -13.36 9.55 1.76
N ARG A 137 -12.70 10.70 1.54
CA ARG A 137 -13.00 11.59 0.41
C ARG A 137 -12.77 10.94 -0.96
N ARG A 138 -11.93 9.90 -1.03
CA ARG A 138 -11.65 9.14 -2.25
C ARG A 138 -12.50 7.88 -2.39
N GLY A 139 -13.41 7.60 -1.45
CA GLY A 139 -14.27 6.42 -1.49
C GLY A 139 -13.52 5.09 -1.38
N LEU A 140 -12.36 5.09 -0.69
CA LEU A 140 -11.53 3.89 -0.54
C LEU A 140 -11.96 3.01 0.63
N LEU A 141 -12.72 3.56 1.58
CA LEU A 141 -13.26 2.83 2.72
C LEU A 141 -14.70 2.40 2.42
N LYS A 142 -15.03 1.16 2.75
CA LYS A 142 -16.39 0.63 2.74
C LYS A 142 -17.15 1.27 3.90
N CYS A 143 -18.21 2.01 3.60
CA CYS A 143 -19.16 2.44 4.63
C CYS A 143 -20.00 1.24 5.08
N PRO A 144 -20.19 1.02 6.38
CA PRO A 144 -21.02 -0.08 6.88
C PRO A 144 -22.53 0.09 6.64
N GLU A 145 -23.01 1.12 5.95
CA GLU A 145 -24.44 1.28 5.64
C GLU A 145 -24.72 1.52 4.16
N LEU A 146 -25.29 0.49 3.51
CA LEU A 146 -26.59 0.48 2.80
C LEU A 146 -26.70 -0.86 2.03
N LEU A 147 -27.08 -1.92 2.75
CA LEU A 147 -27.82 -3.07 2.22
C LEU A 147 -29.23 -3.02 2.79
#